data_AF-F0SGA3-F1
#
_entry.id   AF-F0SGA3-F1
#
_cell.length_a   1.000
_cell.length_b   1.000
_cell.length_c   1.000
_cell.angle_alpha   90.00
_cell.angle_beta   90.00
_cell.angle_gamma   90.00
#
_symmetry.space_group_name_H-M   'P 1'
#
loop_
_entity.id
_entity.type
_entity.pdbx_description
1 polymer ?
#
loop_
_entity_poly.entity_id
_entity_poly.type
_entity_poly.pdbx_seq_one_letter_code
_entity_poly.pdbx_strand_id
1 'polypeptide(L)'
;MRSTGKNVCISATIAGIAIGFWVSEANAQLKSLLPPDRRAARQKMLSTAEMVSVIPGCRTVGRPGAYPLYTRKLSLNVEQEKAIAQLDSIVRNALQPRPDEAMSPEEQVASFRQFRNRYEQLLVHARQVNYCGLLRPVEAEYVLQQFLSQEELWALRHSADVQQMLGLEPKQQDERISLKDLTAEQREIWNRLSQSRTPPEPSYQLYQLPENRKVEFDPVRHSAVFRILAESNDSLQLSVNQQRSLEALREVTQTGLWYLAVREEASIPPAAIIHPPTLAETKVKFLHHAEEIALLGILDESQEATVRALVDDQ
;
A
#
# COMPACT_ATOMS: atom_id res chain seq x y z
N MET A 1 40.11 37.51 1.00
CA MET A 1 39.43 37.11 2.25
C MET A 1 37.95 36.89 1.96
N ARG A 2 37.48 35.64 2.12
CA ARG A 2 36.12 35.11 2.40
C ARG A 2 34.94 35.86 1.76
N SER A 3 34.20 35.39 0.75
CA SER A 3 33.64 34.07 0.40
C SER A 3 32.88 33.35 1.53
N THR A 4 31.57 33.59 1.56
CA THR A 4 30.48 32.76 2.13
C THR A 4 29.25 33.12 1.27
N GLY A 5 28.69 32.28 0.40
CA GLY A 5 28.31 30.89 0.61
C GLY A 5 26.82 30.80 0.95
N LYS A 6 25.92 31.31 0.08
CA LYS A 6 24.47 31.10 0.19
C LYS A 6 24.09 29.87 -0.64
N ASN A 7 24.04 28.72 0.03
CA ASN A 7 23.34 27.54 -0.48
C ASN A 7 21.84 27.79 -0.33
N VAL A 8 21.15 27.97 -1.47
CA VAL A 8 19.69 27.91 -1.53
C VAL A 8 19.32 26.47 -1.83
N CYS A 9 18.66 25.81 -0.88
CA CYS A 9 18.02 24.51 -1.07
C CYS A 9 16.94 24.62 -2.15
N ILE A 10 17.26 24.17 -3.37
CA ILE A 10 16.30 23.85 -4.43
C ILE A 10 16.26 22.33 -4.51
N SER A 11 15.39 21.67 -3.75
CA SER A 11 15.09 20.25 -3.93
C SER A 11 13.80 19.90 -3.19
N ALA A 12 12.71 19.71 -3.95
CA ALA A 12 11.53 18.87 -3.68
C ALA A 12 10.32 19.30 -4.52
N THR A 13 10.22 20.57 -4.93
CA THR A 13 9.05 21.08 -5.67
C THR A 13 9.09 20.77 -7.18
N ILE A 14 10.24 20.37 -7.73
CA ILE A 14 10.42 20.23 -9.18
C ILE A 14 9.98 18.84 -9.71
N ALA A 15 9.97 17.79 -8.88
CA ALA A 15 9.61 16.44 -9.35
C ALA A 15 8.11 16.24 -9.59
N GLY A 16 7.23 16.90 -8.81
CA GLY A 16 5.78 16.83 -8.99
C GLY A 16 5.25 17.72 -10.13
N ILE A 17 5.99 18.76 -10.51
CA ILE A 17 5.63 19.64 -11.62
C ILE A 17 6.09 19.03 -12.96
N ALA A 18 7.21 18.28 -12.98
CA ALA A 18 7.78 17.75 -14.22
C ALA A 18 6.87 16.74 -14.96
N ILE A 19 6.03 15.95 -14.27
CA ILE A 19 5.16 14.95 -14.92
C ILE A 19 3.87 15.59 -15.47
N GLY A 20 3.30 16.57 -14.76
CA GLY A 20 2.15 17.33 -15.25
C GLY A 20 2.50 18.27 -16.41
N PHE A 21 3.71 18.83 -16.41
CA PHE A 21 4.19 19.68 -17.50
C PHE A 21 4.55 18.88 -18.76
N TRP A 22 5.13 17.68 -18.63
CA TRP A 22 5.45 16.83 -19.78
C TRP A 22 4.21 16.38 -20.56
N VAL A 23 3.11 16.02 -19.87
CA VAL A 23 1.85 15.62 -20.52
C VAL A 23 1.15 16.80 -21.19
N SER A 24 1.31 18.02 -20.65
CA SER A 24 0.67 19.24 -21.16
C SER A 24 1.43 19.86 -22.34
N GLU A 25 2.75 19.89 -22.29
CA GLU A 25 3.60 20.55 -23.29
C GLU A 25 3.90 19.64 -24.49
N ALA A 26 4.05 18.32 -24.29
CA ALA A 26 4.02 17.35 -25.38
C ALA A 26 2.66 17.35 -26.10
N ASN A 27 1.55 17.58 -25.38
CA ASN A 27 0.22 17.76 -25.95
C ASN A 27 0.07 19.02 -26.81
N ALA A 28 0.78 20.10 -26.44
CA ALA A 28 0.70 21.38 -27.14
C ALA A 28 1.55 21.39 -28.42
N GLN A 29 2.75 20.81 -28.39
CA GLN A 29 3.65 20.77 -29.55
C GLN A 29 3.27 19.71 -30.60
N LEU A 30 2.64 18.59 -30.21
CA LEU A 30 2.16 17.56 -31.17
C LEU A 30 0.82 17.88 -31.84
N LYS A 31 0.06 18.88 -31.35
CA LYS A 31 -1.22 19.32 -31.95
C LYS A 31 -1.04 19.94 -33.34
N SER A 32 0.13 20.49 -33.66
CA SER A 32 0.39 21.19 -34.94
C SER A 32 0.94 20.28 -36.05
N LEU A 33 1.34 19.03 -35.75
CA LEU A 33 2.11 18.19 -36.68
C LEU A 33 1.42 16.89 -37.15
N LEU A 34 0.19 16.61 -36.70
CA LEU A 34 -0.49 15.34 -37.02
C LEU A 34 -1.57 15.47 -38.12
N PRO A 35 -1.56 14.58 -39.15
CA PRO A 35 -2.58 14.51 -40.19
C PRO A 35 -4.00 14.26 -39.66
N PRO A 36 -5.04 14.74 -40.36
CA PRO A 36 -6.44 14.70 -39.91
C PRO A 36 -6.96 13.30 -39.55
N ASP A 37 -6.50 12.25 -40.22
CA ASP A 37 -6.96 10.87 -39.98
C ASP A 37 -6.53 10.30 -38.62
N ARG A 38 -5.44 10.81 -38.04
CA ARG A 38 -4.99 10.46 -36.68
C ARG A 38 -5.69 11.26 -35.59
N ARG A 39 -6.44 12.33 -35.94
CA ARG A 39 -7.26 13.09 -34.98
C ARG A 39 -8.50 12.32 -34.58
N ALA A 40 -9.13 11.59 -35.50
CA ALA A 40 -10.32 10.79 -35.21
C ALA A 40 -10.01 9.61 -34.27
N ALA A 41 -8.91 8.89 -34.50
CA ALA A 41 -8.46 7.82 -33.61
C ALA A 41 -8.10 8.36 -32.21
N ARG A 42 -7.49 9.54 -32.13
CA ARG A 42 -7.16 10.20 -30.86
C ARG A 42 -8.38 10.77 -30.15
N GLN A 43 -9.39 11.25 -30.85
CA GLN A 43 -10.63 11.73 -30.26
C GLN A 43 -11.46 10.58 -29.68
N LYS A 44 -11.35 9.39 -30.29
CA LYS A 44 -11.87 8.13 -29.75
C LYS A 44 -11.07 7.64 -28.54
N MET A 45 -9.73 7.74 -28.55
CA MET A 45 -8.91 7.47 -27.34
C MET A 45 -9.17 8.48 -26.22
N LEU A 46 -9.34 9.77 -26.53
CA LEU A 46 -9.67 10.81 -25.55
C LEU A 46 -11.08 10.61 -25.00
N SER A 47 -12.09 10.23 -25.80
CA SER A 47 -13.42 9.91 -25.27
C SER A 47 -13.40 8.64 -24.41
N THR A 48 -12.52 7.69 -24.70
CA THR A 48 -12.36 6.46 -23.91
C THR A 48 -11.57 6.72 -22.62
N ALA A 49 -10.55 7.58 -22.66
CA ALA A 49 -9.80 8.04 -21.49
C ALA A 49 -10.61 9.03 -20.62
N GLU A 50 -11.49 9.83 -21.23
CA GLU A 50 -12.48 10.65 -20.52
C GLU A 50 -13.59 9.78 -19.94
N MET A 51 -14.00 8.68 -20.58
CA MET A 51 -14.86 7.69 -19.91
C MET A 51 -14.18 7.05 -18.69
N VAL A 52 -12.86 6.85 -18.73
CA VAL A 52 -12.10 6.44 -17.54
C VAL A 52 -12.08 7.56 -16.49
N SER A 53 -12.06 8.84 -16.87
CA SER A 53 -12.11 9.97 -15.92
C SER A 53 -13.52 10.29 -15.37
N VAL A 54 -14.58 9.77 -16.00
CA VAL A 54 -16.00 9.97 -15.63
C VAL A 54 -16.54 8.87 -14.71
N ILE A 55 -15.75 7.86 -14.36
CA ILE A 55 -16.09 6.94 -13.26
C ILE A 55 -15.91 7.71 -11.92
N PRO A 56 -16.96 7.85 -11.09
CA PRO A 56 -16.83 8.44 -9.75
C PRO A 56 -15.74 7.70 -8.98
N GLY A 57 -14.61 8.39 -8.70
CA GLY A 57 -13.41 7.78 -8.10
C GLY A 57 -12.10 8.16 -8.80
N CYS A 58 -12.15 8.57 -10.07
CA CYS A 58 -10.95 8.89 -10.86
C CYS A 58 -10.33 10.27 -10.59
N ARG A 59 -10.77 11.00 -9.55
CA ARG A 59 -10.03 12.13 -8.97
C ARG A 59 -9.04 11.67 -7.90
N THR A 60 -8.22 10.65 -8.15
CA THR A 60 -7.15 10.27 -7.20
C THR A 60 -5.87 9.76 -7.86
N VAL A 61 -5.48 10.30 -9.02
CA VAL A 61 -4.05 10.36 -9.38
C VAL A 61 -3.42 11.40 -8.48
N GLY A 62 -3.13 11.02 -7.23
CA GLY A 62 -2.66 11.94 -6.20
C GLY A 62 -3.06 11.60 -4.77
N ARG A 63 -3.59 10.41 -4.46
CA ARG A 63 -3.54 9.96 -3.06
C ARG A 63 -2.06 9.79 -2.71
N PRO A 64 -1.52 10.59 -1.75
CA PRO A 64 -0.18 10.33 -1.25
C PRO A 64 -0.14 8.86 -0.82
N GLY A 65 1.01 8.20 -0.97
CA GLY A 65 1.21 6.89 -0.34
C GLY A 65 0.84 6.96 1.14
N ALA A 66 0.68 5.82 1.82
CA ALA A 66 0.20 5.86 3.20
C ALA A 66 1.18 6.62 4.15
N TYR A 67 2.46 6.80 3.73
CA TYR A 67 3.51 7.45 4.51
C TYR A 67 3.21 8.87 5.03
N PRO A 68 2.70 9.85 4.23
CA PRO A 68 2.40 11.18 4.75
C PRO A 68 1.18 11.20 5.65
N LEU A 69 0.30 10.18 5.62
CA LEU A 69 -0.79 10.07 6.59
C LEU A 69 -0.24 9.66 7.96
N TYR A 70 0.70 8.71 8.03
CA TYR A 70 1.26 8.27 9.30
C TYR A 70 2.20 9.31 9.92
N THR A 71 3.19 9.79 9.16
CA THR A 71 4.25 10.68 9.69
C THR A 71 3.78 12.10 10.04
N ARG A 72 2.67 12.57 9.46
CA ARG A 72 2.09 13.88 9.82
C ARG A 72 1.15 13.82 11.01
N LYS A 73 0.68 12.63 11.38
CA LYS A 73 -0.39 12.42 12.37
C LYS A 73 0.10 11.69 13.62
N LEU A 74 1.17 10.92 13.50
CA LEU A 74 1.78 10.17 14.58
C LEU A 74 3.23 10.61 14.80
N SER A 75 3.62 10.69 16.07
CA SER A 75 5.01 10.73 16.47
C SER A 75 5.54 9.29 16.50
N LEU A 76 6.07 8.83 15.37
CA LEU A 76 6.67 7.50 15.24
C LEU A 76 8.10 7.50 15.77
N ASN A 77 8.59 6.35 16.26
CA ASN A 77 10.02 6.19 16.48
C ASN A 77 10.77 5.97 15.15
N VAL A 78 12.10 6.06 15.20
CA VAL A 78 12.97 5.98 14.01
C VAL A 78 12.82 4.67 13.26
N GLU A 79 12.70 3.54 13.95
CA GLU A 79 12.58 2.21 13.32
C GLU A 79 11.20 2.04 12.65
N GLN A 80 10.13 2.53 13.28
CA GLN A 80 8.80 2.57 12.67
C GLN A 80 8.79 3.48 11.44
N GLU A 81 9.35 4.68 11.54
CA GLU A 81 9.41 5.61 10.41
C GLU A 81 10.19 5.01 9.24
N LYS A 82 11.34 4.39 9.52
CA LYS A 82 12.14 3.70 8.51
C LYS A 82 11.35 2.57 7.84
N ALA A 83 10.72 1.69 8.61
CA ALA A 83 9.96 0.56 8.08
C ALA A 83 8.76 1.03 7.22
N ILE A 84 8.00 2.01 7.70
CA ILE A 84 6.86 2.58 6.97
C ILE A 84 7.34 3.32 5.71
N ALA A 85 8.49 4.00 5.75
CA ALA A 85 9.10 4.65 4.57
C ALA A 85 9.51 3.62 3.51
N GLN A 86 10.14 2.52 3.93
CA GLN A 86 10.52 1.43 3.05
C GLN A 86 9.29 0.80 2.39
N LEU A 87 8.25 0.51 3.18
CA LEU A 87 6.98 -0.02 2.67
C LEU A 87 6.34 0.92 1.64
N ASP A 88 6.31 2.22 1.91
CA ASP A 88 5.79 3.22 0.97
C ASP A 88 6.64 3.35 -0.29
N SER A 89 7.97 3.17 -0.18
CA SER A 89 8.84 3.10 -1.35
C SER A 89 8.55 1.87 -2.20
N ILE A 90 8.30 0.70 -1.59
CA ILE A 90 7.93 -0.53 -2.29
C ILE A 90 6.63 -0.31 -3.06
N VAL A 91 5.60 0.23 -2.40
CA VAL A 91 4.30 0.52 -3.03
C VAL A 91 4.46 1.51 -4.20
N ARG A 92 5.23 2.59 -4.04
CA ARG A 92 5.44 3.57 -5.11
C ARG A 92 6.23 3.01 -6.30
N ASN A 93 7.13 2.07 -6.02
CA ASN A 93 7.96 1.41 -7.03
C ASN A 93 7.29 0.16 -7.61
N ALA A 94 6.07 -0.17 -7.16
CA ALA A 94 5.32 -1.30 -7.69
C ALA A 94 5.17 -1.15 -9.21
N LEU A 95 5.23 -2.28 -9.91
CA LEU A 95 5.33 -2.34 -11.36
C LEU A 95 4.25 -1.49 -12.03
N GLN A 96 4.64 -0.34 -12.55
CA GLN A 96 3.74 0.51 -13.32
C GLN A 96 3.47 -0.13 -14.68
N PRO A 97 2.24 -0.02 -15.21
CA PRO A 97 1.93 -0.56 -16.52
C PRO A 97 2.77 0.21 -17.55
N ARG A 98 3.58 -0.52 -18.31
CA ARG A 98 4.22 -0.01 -19.51
C ARG A 98 3.41 -0.54 -20.69
N PRO A 99 2.40 0.21 -21.16
CA PRO A 99 1.67 -0.22 -22.34
C PRO A 99 2.67 -0.34 -23.50
N ASP A 100 2.68 -1.51 -24.15
CA ASP A 100 3.42 -1.69 -25.38
C ASP A 100 2.73 -0.84 -26.46
N GLU A 101 3.50 -0.04 -27.19
CA GLU A 101 2.98 0.79 -28.28
C GLU A 101 2.34 -0.07 -29.39
N ALA A 102 2.65 -1.36 -29.44
CA ALA A 102 2.04 -2.34 -30.33
C ALA A 102 0.63 -2.82 -29.88
N MET A 103 0.22 -2.61 -28.62
CA MET A 103 -1.12 -3.00 -28.13
C MET A 103 -2.22 -2.17 -28.79
N SER A 104 -3.36 -2.81 -29.07
CA SER A 104 -4.57 -2.10 -29.44
C SER A 104 -5.07 -1.20 -28.30
N PRO A 105 -5.84 -0.13 -28.58
CA PRO A 105 -6.41 0.73 -27.54
C PRO A 105 -7.25 -0.05 -26.50
N GLU A 106 -7.98 -1.08 -26.92
CA GLU A 106 -8.78 -1.93 -26.04
C GLU A 106 -7.90 -2.73 -25.07
N GLU A 107 -6.79 -3.30 -25.56
CA GLU A 107 -5.81 -4.03 -24.73
C GLU A 107 -5.09 -3.11 -23.75
N GLN A 108 -4.75 -1.89 -24.18
CA GLN A 108 -4.19 -0.87 -23.27
C GLN A 108 -5.16 -0.55 -22.13
N VAL A 109 -6.45 -0.33 -22.44
CA VAL A 109 -7.47 -0.07 -21.41
C VAL A 109 -7.63 -1.25 -20.46
N ALA A 110 -7.62 -2.49 -20.98
CA ALA A 110 -7.69 -3.69 -20.15
C ALA A 110 -6.48 -3.78 -19.19
N SER A 111 -5.26 -3.58 -19.71
CA SER A 111 -4.03 -3.56 -18.92
C SER A 111 -4.05 -2.49 -17.83
N PHE A 112 -4.52 -1.27 -18.14
CA PHE A 112 -4.67 -0.22 -17.14
C PHE A 112 -5.68 -0.57 -16.03
N ARG A 113 -6.81 -1.19 -16.38
CA ARG A 113 -7.81 -1.64 -15.38
C ARG A 113 -7.23 -2.73 -14.47
N GLN A 114 -6.52 -3.69 -15.06
CA GLN A 114 -5.88 -4.77 -14.33
C GLN A 114 -4.83 -4.23 -13.36
N PHE A 115 -3.94 -3.36 -13.83
CA PHE A 115 -2.97 -2.67 -12.96
C PHE A 115 -3.66 -1.91 -11.84
N ARG A 116 -4.71 -1.15 -12.14
CA ARG A 116 -5.45 -0.38 -11.12
C ARG A 116 -5.99 -1.29 -10.03
N ASN A 117 -6.64 -2.39 -10.40
CA ASN A 117 -7.19 -3.33 -9.43
C ASN A 117 -6.09 -3.97 -8.56
N ARG A 118 -4.96 -4.35 -9.18
CA ARG A 118 -3.75 -4.84 -8.49
C ARG A 118 -3.22 -3.82 -7.49
N TYR A 119 -3.09 -2.57 -7.93
CA TYR A 119 -2.54 -1.50 -7.11
C TYR A 119 -3.45 -1.14 -5.94
N GLU A 120 -4.77 -1.18 -6.14
CA GLU A 120 -5.75 -1.00 -5.06
C GLU A 120 -5.63 -2.12 -4.00
N GLN A 121 -5.48 -3.38 -4.43
CA GLN A 121 -5.23 -4.51 -3.51
C GLN A 121 -3.89 -4.34 -2.77
N LEU A 122 -2.82 -3.97 -3.49
CA LEU A 122 -1.51 -3.70 -2.89
C LEU A 122 -1.59 -2.64 -1.79
N LEU A 123 -2.34 -1.56 -2.02
CA LEU A 123 -2.54 -0.49 -1.04
C LEU A 123 -3.26 -0.98 0.21
N VAL A 124 -4.21 -1.91 0.08
CA VAL A 124 -4.88 -2.56 1.22
C VAL A 124 -3.86 -3.37 2.02
N HIS A 125 -3.10 -4.25 1.36
CA HIS A 125 -2.10 -5.07 2.03
C HIS A 125 -1.03 -4.23 2.74
N ALA A 126 -0.53 -3.16 2.11
CA ALA A 126 0.42 -2.26 2.73
C ALA A 126 -0.15 -1.58 3.99
N ARG A 127 -1.41 -1.15 3.98
CA ARG A 127 -2.06 -0.61 5.18
C ARG A 127 -2.24 -1.66 6.26
N GLN A 128 -2.60 -2.89 5.90
CA GLN A 128 -2.73 -3.98 6.86
C GLN A 128 -1.39 -4.37 7.49
N VAL A 129 -0.28 -4.37 6.73
CA VAL A 129 1.08 -4.55 7.30
C VAL A 129 1.35 -3.50 8.37
N ASN A 130 0.98 -2.23 8.13
CA ASN A 130 1.11 -1.17 9.14
C ASN A 130 0.27 -1.47 10.39
N TYR A 131 -1.02 -1.78 10.22
CA TYR A 131 -1.94 -2.00 11.34
C TYR A 131 -1.64 -3.26 12.15
N CYS A 132 -1.17 -4.32 11.50
CA CYS A 132 -0.90 -5.60 12.15
C CYS A 132 0.46 -5.62 12.84
N GLY A 133 1.50 -4.99 12.26
CA GLY A 133 2.88 -5.22 12.71
C GLY A 133 3.81 -4.01 12.79
N LEU A 134 3.44 -2.82 12.32
CA LEU A 134 4.33 -1.65 12.39
C LEU A 134 3.81 -0.53 13.29
N LEU A 135 2.52 -0.51 13.57
CA LEU A 135 1.87 0.42 14.48
C LEU A 135 1.44 -0.27 15.76
N ARG A 136 1.48 0.48 16.86
CA ARG A 136 0.83 0.07 18.10
C ARG A 136 -0.68 0.06 17.94
N PRO A 137 -1.41 -0.78 18.69
CA PRO A 137 -2.87 -0.74 18.81
C PRO A 137 -3.46 0.67 18.79
N VAL A 138 -2.98 1.52 19.71
CA VAL A 138 -3.47 2.89 19.89
C VAL A 138 -3.11 3.82 18.72
N GLU A 139 -2.01 3.56 18.01
CA GLU A 139 -1.59 4.31 16.82
C GLU A 139 -2.43 3.93 15.61
N ALA A 140 -2.64 2.63 15.39
CA ALA A 140 -3.48 2.11 14.32
C ALA A 140 -4.92 2.65 14.46
N GLU A 141 -5.49 2.57 15.67
CA GLU A 141 -6.82 3.09 15.94
C GLU A 141 -6.92 4.61 15.76
N TYR A 142 -5.89 5.37 16.15
CA TYR A 142 -5.86 6.81 15.93
C TYR A 142 -5.84 7.17 14.43
N VAL A 143 -5.04 6.48 13.63
CA VAL A 143 -4.97 6.74 12.18
C VAL A 143 -6.28 6.37 11.49
N LEU A 144 -6.89 5.25 11.86
CA LEU A 144 -8.21 4.85 11.37
C LEU A 144 -9.27 5.90 11.70
N GLN A 145 -9.27 6.42 12.93
CA GLN A 145 -10.17 7.49 13.34
C GLN A 145 -10.00 8.75 12.48
N GLN A 146 -8.76 9.17 12.23
CA GLN A 146 -8.46 10.33 11.39
C GLN A 146 -8.96 10.14 9.95
N PHE A 147 -8.81 8.92 9.41
CA PHE A 147 -9.31 8.56 8.09
C PHE A 147 -10.85 8.57 8.03
N LEU A 148 -11.50 7.91 8.99
CA LEU A 148 -12.96 7.87 9.08
C LEU A 148 -13.56 9.27 9.22
N SER A 149 -12.99 10.13 10.07
CA SER A 149 -13.50 11.49 10.31
C SER A 149 -13.52 12.39 9.06
N GLN A 150 -12.73 12.09 8.04
CA GLN A 150 -12.64 12.88 6.81
C GLN A 150 -13.53 12.33 5.70
N GLU A 151 -13.75 11.01 5.68
CA GLU A 151 -14.36 10.29 4.57
C GLU A 151 -15.40 9.26 5.04
N GLU A 152 -16.18 9.51 6.11
CA GLU A 152 -17.05 8.52 6.79
C GLU A 152 -17.83 7.58 5.86
N LEU A 153 -18.76 8.11 5.05
CA LEU A 153 -19.58 7.27 4.16
C LEU A 153 -18.77 6.65 3.01
N TRP A 154 -17.72 7.32 2.58
CA TRP A 154 -16.85 6.82 1.52
C TRP A 154 -15.99 5.65 2.03
N ALA A 155 -15.45 5.77 3.23
CA ALA A 155 -14.66 4.76 3.90
C ALA A 155 -15.48 3.50 4.16
N LEU A 156 -16.73 3.62 4.63
CA LEU A 156 -17.61 2.47 4.81
C LEU A 156 -17.87 1.71 3.49
N ARG A 157 -18.08 2.45 2.39
CA ARG A 157 -18.48 1.88 1.09
C ARG A 157 -17.33 1.42 0.22
N HIS A 158 -16.15 2.01 0.40
CA HIS A 158 -15.06 1.88 -0.57
C HIS A 158 -13.70 1.61 0.07
N SER A 159 -13.56 1.69 1.40
CA SER A 159 -12.32 1.27 2.06
C SER A 159 -12.40 -0.20 2.44
N ALA A 160 -11.74 -1.05 1.66
CA ALA A 160 -11.63 -2.48 1.96
C ALA A 160 -11.07 -2.73 3.38
N ASP A 161 -10.21 -1.85 3.91
CA ASP A 161 -9.70 -1.98 5.28
C ASP A 161 -10.80 -1.78 6.32
N VAL A 162 -11.64 -0.76 6.15
CA VAL A 162 -12.76 -0.50 7.06
C VAL A 162 -13.78 -1.63 6.97
N GLN A 163 -14.07 -2.11 5.76
CA GLN A 163 -14.98 -3.23 5.55
C GLN A 163 -14.45 -4.53 6.17
N GLN A 164 -13.15 -4.82 6.02
CA GLN A 164 -12.49 -5.98 6.63
C GLN A 164 -12.46 -5.87 8.16
N MET A 165 -12.19 -4.68 8.71
CA MET A 165 -12.20 -4.44 10.16
C MET A 165 -13.59 -4.53 10.78
N LEU A 166 -14.64 -4.16 10.03
CA LEU A 166 -16.04 -4.33 10.42
C LEU A 166 -16.51 -5.79 10.24
N GLY A 167 -15.72 -6.66 9.59
CA GLY A 167 -16.14 -8.01 9.26
C GLY A 167 -17.37 -8.02 8.35
N LEU A 168 -17.41 -7.13 7.34
CA LEU A 168 -18.51 -7.14 6.38
C LEU A 168 -18.42 -8.38 5.50
N GLU A 169 -19.50 -9.15 5.44
CA GLU A 169 -19.63 -10.26 4.48
C GLU A 169 -19.54 -9.74 3.04
N PRO A 170 -19.11 -10.56 2.05
CA PRO A 170 -19.02 -10.12 0.65
C PRO A 170 -20.30 -9.50 0.11
N LYS A 171 -21.47 -10.00 0.53
CA LYS A 171 -22.80 -9.45 0.18
C LYS A 171 -23.09 -8.05 0.77
N GLN A 172 -22.35 -7.64 1.80
CA GLN A 172 -22.45 -6.35 2.48
C GLN A 172 -21.40 -5.35 2.00
N GLN A 173 -20.43 -5.76 1.16
CA GLN A 173 -19.37 -4.89 0.62
C GLN A 173 -19.82 -4.08 -0.62
N ASP A 174 -21.13 -3.97 -0.86
CA ASP A 174 -21.74 -3.23 -1.96
C ASP A 174 -21.68 -1.70 -1.72
N GLU A 175 -21.59 -0.90 -2.78
CA GLU A 175 -21.58 0.57 -2.78
C GLU A 175 -22.81 1.20 -2.10
N ARG A 176 -23.87 0.40 -1.91
CA ARG A 176 -25.13 0.83 -1.30
C ARG A 176 -25.15 0.71 0.21
N ILE A 177 -24.13 0.12 0.85
CA ILE A 177 -24.12 -0.01 2.31
C ILE A 177 -24.22 1.36 2.99
N SER A 178 -25.09 1.42 4.00
CA SER A 178 -25.28 2.54 4.89
C SER A 178 -24.96 2.13 6.33
N LEU A 179 -24.67 3.12 7.18
CA LEU A 179 -24.52 2.91 8.63
C LEU A 179 -25.76 2.28 9.27
N LYS A 180 -26.93 2.45 8.64
CA LYS A 180 -28.19 1.86 9.05
C LYS A 180 -28.23 0.34 8.86
N ASP A 181 -27.48 -0.17 7.90
CA ASP A 181 -27.45 -1.59 7.51
C ASP A 181 -26.44 -2.40 8.32
N LEU A 182 -25.60 -1.71 9.11
CA LEU A 182 -24.70 -2.35 10.06
C LEU A 182 -25.48 -3.07 11.17
N THR A 183 -25.04 -4.28 11.50
CA THR A 183 -25.51 -4.99 12.70
C THR A 183 -25.19 -4.19 13.96
N ALA A 184 -25.82 -4.54 15.09
CA ALA A 184 -25.54 -3.88 16.36
C ALA A 184 -24.04 -3.93 16.73
N GLU A 185 -23.40 -5.09 16.51
CA GLU A 185 -21.97 -5.30 16.73
C GLU A 185 -21.12 -4.42 15.82
N GLN A 186 -21.40 -4.42 14.51
CA GLN A 186 -20.69 -3.59 13.53
C GLN A 186 -20.85 -2.08 13.82
N ARG A 187 -22.02 -1.66 14.27
CA ARG A 187 -22.27 -0.27 14.66
C ARG A 187 -21.49 0.12 15.91
N GLU A 188 -21.31 -0.79 16.86
CA GLU A 188 -20.44 -0.55 18.02
C GLU A 188 -18.98 -0.34 17.58
N ILE A 189 -18.47 -1.19 16.67
CA ILE A 189 -17.13 -1.05 16.09
C ILE A 189 -17.01 0.30 15.39
N TRP A 190 -17.96 0.62 14.52
CA TRP A 190 -18.01 1.89 13.81
C TRP A 190 -17.94 3.08 14.77
N ASN A 191 -18.75 3.06 15.84
CA ASN A 191 -18.77 4.13 16.83
C ASN A 191 -17.42 4.23 17.57
N ARG A 192 -16.78 3.10 17.90
CA ARG A 192 -15.47 3.09 18.58
C ARG A 192 -14.33 3.57 17.69
N LEU A 193 -14.38 3.26 16.40
CA LEU A 193 -13.39 3.71 15.42
C LEU A 193 -13.59 5.20 15.06
N SER A 194 -14.83 5.68 15.05
CA SER A 194 -15.14 7.09 14.75
C SER A 194 -15.04 8.02 15.96
N GLN A 195 -15.02 7.49 17.19
CA GLN A 195 -14.81 8.25 18.42
C GLN A 195 -13.50 9.05 18.37
N SER A 196 -13.61 10.36 18.60
CA SER A 196 -12.46 11.27 18.65
C SER A 196 -11.42 10.82 19.68
N ARG A 197 -10.15 10.85 19.27
CA ARG A 197 -9.01 10.40 20.07
C ARG A 197 -7.94 11.47 20.10
N THR A 198 -7.22 11.55 21.21
CA THR A 198 -5.97 12.31 21.29
C THR A 198 -4.86 11.55 20.57
N PRO A 199 -3.91 12.25 19.91
CA PRO A 199 -2.73 11.61 19.36
C PRO A 199 -1.98 10.81 20.43
N PRO A 200 -1.56 9.56 20.17
CA PRO A 200 -0.84 8.77 21.15
C PRO A 200 0.59 9.29 21.34
N GLU A 201 1.08 9.25 22.58
CA GLU A 201 2.47 9.57 22.92
C GLU A 201 3.43 8.54 22.29
N PRO A 202 4.59 8.97 21.75
CA PRO A 202 5.56 8.09 21.08
C PRO A 202 6.09 7.00 22.00
N SER A 203 6.38 5.82 21.43
CA SER A 203 7.03 4.71 22.14
C SER A 203 8.37 4.38 21.50
N TYR A 204 9.45 4.69 22.21
CA TYR A 204 10.80 4.71 21.64
C TYR A 204 11.56 3.36 21.68
N GLN A 205 11.06 2.33 22.37
CA GLN A 205 11.86 1.11 22.64
C GLN A 205 11.35 -0.19 22.00
N LEU A 206 10.13 -0.23 21.46
CA LEU A 206 9.49 -1.50 21.10
C LEU A 206 9.95 -2.11 19.76
N TYR A 207 10.56 -1.31 18.89
CA TYR A 207 10.82 -1.68 17.49
C TYR A 207 12.30 -1.91 17.17
N GLN A 208 13.19 -1.67 18.14
CA GLN A 208 14.62 -1.88 17.94
C GLN A 208 14.92 -3.37 17.98
N LEU A 209 15.05 -3.99 16.80
CA LEU A 209 15.43 -5.39 16.66
C LEU A 209 16.93 -5.57 16.93
N PRO A 210 17.32 -6.36 17.95
CA PRO A 210 18.72 -6.66 18.19
C PRO A 210 19.34 -7.46 17.03
N GLU A 211 20.56 -7.09 16.61
CA GLU A 211 21.29 -7.75 15.51
C GLU A 211 21.40 -9.27 15.69
N ASN A 212 21.62 -9.72 16.93
CA ASN A 212 21.75 -11.14 17.26
C ASN A 212 20.43 -11.92 17.16
N ARG A 213 19.28 -11.25 17.10
CA ARG A 213 17.95 -11.87 16.92
C ARG A 213 17.43 -11.77 15.49
N LYS A 214 18.11 -11.06 14.57
CA LYS A 214 17.66 -10.93 13.17
C LYS A 214 17.33 -12.27 12.52
N VAL A 215 18.19 -13.27 12.68
CA VAL A 215 18.01 -14.60 12.08
C VAL A 215 16.71 -15.28 12.57
N GLU A 216 16.28 -15.03 13.81
CA GLU A 216 15.05 -15.60 14.37
C GLU A 216 13.80 -15.07 13.67
N PHE A 217 13.81 -13.79 13.33
CA PHE A 217 12.67 -13.08 12.73
C PHE A 217 12.75 -12.95 11.21
N ASP A 218 13.67 -13.68 10.57
CA ASP A 218 13.77 -13.72 9.11
C ASP A 218 12.50 -14.33 8.48
N PRO A 219 11.76 -13.60 7.62
CA PRO A 219 10.52 -14.08 6.99
C PRO A 219 10.65 -15.42 6.27
N VAL A 220 11.83 -15.76 5.73
CA VAL A 220 12.11 -17.06 5.09
C VAL A 220 11.80 -18.25 5.99
N ARG A 221 11.94 -18.07 7.32
CA ARG A 221 11.63 -19.11 8.32
C ARG A 221 10.15 -19.25 8.63
N HIS A 222 9.34 -18.23 8.34
CA HIS A 222 7.94 -18.16 8.75
C HIS A 222 6.97 -18.21 7.55
N SER A 223 7.46 -18.14 6.32
CA SER A 223 6.66 -18.05 5.11
C SER A 223 7.22 -18.91 3.98
N ALA A 224 6.36 -19.69 3.32
CA ALA A 224 6.71 -20.45 2.12
C ALA A 224 7.02 -19.52 0.94
N VAL A 225 6.25 -18.45 0.77
CA VAL A 225 6.47 -17.45 -0.29
C VAL A 225 7.85 -16.80 -0.16
N PHE A 226 8.21 -16.28 1.02
CA PHE A 226 9.54 -15.67 1.20
C PHE A 226 10.66 -16.69 1.03
N ARG A 227 10.45 -17.95 1.40
CA ARG A 227 11.43 -19.03 1.20
C ARG A 227 11.64 -19.32 -0.28
N ILE A 228 10.56 -19.54 -1.03
CA ILE A 228 10.61 -19.76 -2.48
C ILE A 228 11.30 -18.59 -3.18
N LEU A 229 10.96 -17.35 -2.81
CA LEU A 229 11.60 -16.15 -3.38
C LEU A 229 13.10 -16.09 -3.09
N ALA A 230 13.54 -16.52 -1.90
CA ALA A 230 14.95 -16.59 -1.56
C ALA A 230 15.69 -17.70 -2.32
N GLU A 231 15.05 -18.85 -2.51
CA GLU A 231 15.64 -20.04 -3.16
C GLU A 231 15.60 -19.97 -4.70
N SER A 232 14.61 -19.26 -5.26
CA SER A 232 14.29 -19.24 -6.70
C SER A 232 14.67 -17.93 -7.39
N ASN A 233 15.53 -17.11 -6.78
CA ASN A 233 15.92 -15.80 -7.34
C ASN A 233 16.48 -15.91 -8.77
N ASP A 234 17.32 -16.93 -9.03
CA ASP A 234 17.94 -17.14 -10.34
C ASP A 234 16.94 -17.65 -11.40
N SER A 235 15.96 -18.49 -11.01
CA SER A 235 14.97 -19.04 -11.93
C SER A 235 13.86 -18.04 -12.28
N LEU A 236 13.50 -17.16 -11.35
CA LEU A 236 12.50 -16.12 -11.55
C LEU A 236 13.01 -14.91 -12.36
N GLN A 237 14.33 -14.85 -12.62
CA GLN A 237 14.99 -13.75 -13.36
C GLN A 237 14.63 -12.37 -12.80
N LEU A 238 14.65 -12.23 -11.47
CA LEU A 238 14.26 -11.00 -10.81
C LEU A 238 15.17 -9.83 -11.22
N SER A 239 14.56 -8.71 -11.59
CA SER A 239 15.31 -7.48 -11.86
C SER A 239 15.97 -6.94 -10.59
N VAL A 240 17.02 -6.13 -10.76
CA VAL A 240 17.72 -5.47 -9.63
C VAL A 240 16.76 -4.67 -8.75
N ASN A 241 15.74 -4.03 -9.34
CA ASN A 241 14.74 -3.28 -8.57
C ASN A 241 13.83 -4.22 -7.76
N GLN A 242 13.44 -5.36 -8.33
CA GLN A 242 12.65 -6.36 -7.61
C GLN A 242 13.43 -6.95 -6.44
N GLN A 243 14.70 -7.30 -6.65
CA GLN A 243 15.58 -7.79 -5.59
C GLN A 243 15.73 -6.78 -4.44
N ARG A 244 15.92 -5.49 -4.77
CA ARG A 244 15.97 -4.42 -3.75
C ARG A 244 14.65 -4.26 -3.00
N SER A 245 13.53 -4.29 -3.70
CA SER A 245 12.21 -4.19 -3.06
C SER A 245 11.92 -5.40 -2.18
N LEU A 246 12.35 -6.60 -2.57
CA LEU A 246 12.20 -7.81 -1.77
C LEU A 246 13.05 -7.77 -0.50
N GLU A 247 14.30 -7.30 -0.59
CA GLU A 247 15.15 -7.15 0.60
C GLU A 247 14.59 -6.08 1.53
N ALA A 248 14.12 -4.94 1.00
CA ALA A 248 13.45 -3.92 1.80
C ALA A 248 12.18 -4.46 2.47
N LEU A 249 11.38 -5.26 1.75
CA LEU A 249 10.18 -5.89 2.32
C LEU A 249 10.55 -6.89 3.41
N ARG A 250 11.61 -7.67 3.22
CA ARG A 250 12.14 -8.60 4.22
C ARG A 250 12.53 -7.88 5.51
N GLU A 251 13.24 -6.75 5.42
CA GLU A 251 13.59 -5.91 6.58
C GLU A 251 12.34 -5.37 7.31
N VAL A 252 11.34 -4.90 6.55
CA VAL A 252 10.06 -4.42 7.08
C VAL A 252 9.32 -5.54 7.82
N THR A 253 9.21 -6.71 7.18
CA THR A 253 8.53 -7.88 7.76
C THR A 253 9.27 -8.37 9.01
N GLN A 254 10.60 -8.39 8.98
CA GLN A 254 11.42 -8.77 10.14
C GLN A 254 11.21 -7.83 11.33
N THR A 255 11.15 -6.52 11.08
CA THR A 255 10.85 -5.50 12.10
C THR A 255 9.45 -5.70 12.71
N GLY A 256 8.45 -5.99 11.88
CA GLY A 256 7.11 -6.23 12.37
C GLY A 256 6.95 -7.55 13.14
N LEU A 257 7.63 -8.62 12.71
CA LEU A 257 7.67 -9.88 13.46
C LEU A 257 8.33 -9.72 14.83
N TRP A 258 9.41 -8.93 14.92
CA TRP A 258 10.03 -8.56 16.18
C TRP A 258 9.05 -7.83 17.10
N TYR A 259 8.40 -6.79 16.58
CA TYR A 259 7.43 -6.03 17.35
C TYR A 259 6.30 -6.93 17.89
N LEU A 260 5.80 -7.84 17.05
CA LEU A 260 4.78 -8.81 17.48
C LEU A 260 5.28 -9.70 18.62
N ALA A 261 6.52 -10.19 18.57
CA ALA A 261 7.09 -10.97 19.68
C ALA A 261 7.24 -10.15 20.98
N VAL A 262 7.72 -8.91 20.88
CA VAL A 262 7.83 -8.00 22.05
C VAL A 262 6.46 -7.75 22.68
N ARG A 263 5.40 -7.63 21.88
CA ARG A 263 4.03 -7.49 22.40
C ARG A 263 3.56 -8.73 23.13
N GLU A 264 3.92 -9.92 22.63
CA GLU A 264 3.61 -11.19 23.28
C GLU A 264 4.20 -11.22 24.68
N GLU A 265 5.50 -10.96 24.76
CA GLU A 265 6.27 -10.93 26.00
C GLU A 265 5.72 -9.87 26.97
N ALA A 266 5.34 -8.71 26.46
CA ALA A 266 4.79 -7.59 27.25
C ALA A 266 3.27 -7.71 27.53
N SER A 267 2.59 -8.77 27.05
CA SER A 267 1.14 -8.93 27.17
C SER A 267 0.34 -7.71 26.69
N ILE A 268 0.82 -7.03 25.66
CA ILE A 268 0.14 -5.87 25.06
C ILE A 268 -0.99 -6.39 24.17
N PRO A 269 -2.27 -6.03 24.41
CA PRO A 269 -3.38 -6.56 23.65
C PRO A 269 -3.31 -6.15 22.16
N PRO A 270 -4.04 -6.85 21.26
CA PRO A 270 -4.30 -6.39 19.91
C PRO A 270 -4.96 -5.00 19.87
N ALA A 271 -4.98 -4.36 18.70
CA ALA A 271 -5.90 -3.23 18.49
C ALA A 271 -7.31 -3.66 18.91
N ALA A 272 -8.04 -2.77 19.58
CA ALA A 272 -9.38 -2.99 20.13
C ALA A 272 -10.45 -3.04 19.01
N ILE A 273 -10.21 -3.89 18.02
CA ILE A 273 -11.15 -4.35 16.99
C ILE A 273 -11.90 -5.53 17.61
N ILE A 274 -13.22 -5.64 17.40
CA ILE A 274 -14.04 -6.68 18.04
C ILE A 274 -13.75 -8.02 17.35
N HIS A 275 -13.45 -9.05 18.14
CA HIS A 275 -12.57 -10.18 17.80
C HIS A 275 -11.13 -9.72 17.52
N PRO A 276 -10.45 -9.14 18.53
CA PRO A 276 -9.06 -8.82 18.39
C PRO A 276 -8.37 -10.14 18.06
N PRO A 277 -7.78 -10.28 16.85
CA PRO A 277 -7.16 -11.53 16.49
C PRO A 277 -6.16 -11.87 17.58
N THR A 278 -6.06 -13.16 17.94
CA THR A 278 -4.98 -13.58 18.83
C THR A 278 -3.66 -13.08 18.26
N LEU A 279 -2.63 -12.92 19.09
CA LEU A 279 -1.35 -12.46 18.56
C LEU A 279 -0.80 -13.43 17.49
N ALA A 280 -1.10 -14.72 17.63
CA ALA A 280 -0.85 -15.73 16.61
C ALA A 280 -1.59 -15.44 15.29
N GLU A 281 -2.90 -15.16 15.35
CA GLU A 281 -3.69 -14.76 14.17
C GLU A 281 -3.20 -13.45 13.55
N THR A 282 -2.78 -12.49 14.39
CA THR A 282 -2.21 -11.21 13.93
C THR A 282 -0.90 -11.44 13.20
N LYS A 283 -0.04 -12.33 13.70
CA LYS A 283 1.20 -12.72 13.04
C LYS A 283 0.94 -13.39 11.70
N VAL A 284 -0.04 -14.30 11.63
CA VAL A 284 -0.44 -14.96 10.37
C VAL A 284 -0.95 -13.94 9.36
N LYS A 285 -1.86 -13.03 9.77
CA LYS A 285 -2.36 -11.95 8.89
C LYS A 285 -1.26 -11.01 8.43
N PHE A 286 -0.35 -10.62 9.34
CA PHE A 286 0.79 -9.76 9.03
C PHE A 286 1.69 -10.40 7.96
N LEU A 287 2.04 -11.68 8.14
CA LEU A 287 2.83 -12.43 7.16
C LEU A 287 2.11 -12.52 5.83
N HIS A 288 0.84 -12.94 5.84
CA HIS A 288 0.04 -13.02 4.62
C HIS A 288 0.01 -11.70 3.84
N HIS A 289 -0.18 -10.57 4.51
CA HIS A 289 -0.17 -9.28 3.84
C HIS A 289 1.21 -8.88 3.33
N ALA A 290 2.29 -9.24 4.02
CA ALA A 290 3.65 -9.05 3.49
C ALA A 290 3.89 -9.93 2.25
N GLU A 291 3.42 -11.17 2.25
CA GLU A 291 3.49 -12.08 1.10
C GLU A 291 2.75 -11.50 -0.11
N GLU A 292 1.52 -11.03 0.08
CA GLU A 292 0.75 -10.40 -0.99
C GLU A 292 1.39 -9.11 -1.52
N ILE A 293 2.15 -8.36 -0.71
CA ILE A 293 2.94 -7.23 -1.21
C ILE A 293 4.08 -7.70 -2.11
N ALA A 294 4.74 -8.81 -1.77
CA ALA A 294 5.75 -9.40 -2.63
C ALA A 294 5.14 -9.84 -3.96
N LEU A 295 4.06 -10.63 -3.89
CA LEU A 295 3.38 -11.22 -5.05
C LEU A 295 2.73 -10.15 -5.94
N LEU A 296 1.96 -9.23 -5.36
CA LEU A 296 1.17 -8.26 -6.13
C LEU A 296 1.97 -7.00 -6.51
N GLY A 297 2.88 -6.57 -5.63
CA GLY A 297 3.56 -5.29 -5.74
C GLY A 297 4.95 -5.37 -6.35
N ILE A 298 5.67 -6.48 -6.16
CA ILE A 298 7.07 -6.59 -6.59
C ILE A 298 7.19 -7.49 -7.83
N LEU A 299 6.53 -8.64 -7.84
CA LEU A 299 6.58 -9.56 -8.97
C LEU A 299 5.67 -9.12 -10.11
N ASP A 300 6.08 -9.45 -11.33
CA ASP A 300 5.15 -9.46 -12.45
C ASP A 300 4.18 -10.65 -12.37
N GLU A 301 3.16 -10.65 -13.21
CA GLU A 301 2.09 -11.65 -13.15
C GLU A 301 2.58 -13.08 -13.47
N SER A 302 3.59 -13.21 -14.34
CA SER A 302 4.17 -14.52 -14.67
C SER A 302 5.00 -15.06 -13.51
N GLN A 303 5.81 -14.20 -12.90
CA GLN A 303 6.61 -14.54 -11.72
C GLN A 303 5.70 -14.89 -10.54
N GLU A 304 4.65 -14.10 -10.30
CA GLU A 304 3.66 -14.40 -9.28
C GLU A 304 3.00 -15.76 -9.50
N ALA A 305 2.49 -16.03 -10.71
CA ALA A 305 1.85 -17.31 -11.02
C ALA A 305 2.80 -18.48 -10.76
N THR A 306 4.08 -18.32 -11.10
CA THR A 306 5.12 -19.31 -10.84
C THR A 306 5.30 -19.54 -9.34
N VAL A 307 5.40 -18.47 -8.54
CA VAL A 307 5.58 -18.59 -7.09
C VAL A 307 4.35 -19.21 -6.43
N ARG A 308 3.13 -18.82 -6.82
CA ARG A 308 1.90 -19.41 -6.27
C ARG A 308 1.80 -20.91 -6.58
N ALA A 309 2.12 -21.33 -7.81
CA ALA A 309 2.16 -22.74 -8.16
C ALA A 309 3.17 -23.53 -7.31
N LEU A 310 4.36 -22.97 -7.07
CA LEU A 310 5.38 -23.60 -6.22
C LEU A 310 4.98 -23.67 -4.74
N VAL A 311 4.14 -22.76 -4.26
CA VAL A 311 3.58 -22.81 -2.89
C VAL A 311 2.53 -23.92 -2.79
N ASP A 312 1.68 -24.07 -3.79
CA ASP A 312 0.60 -25.08 -3.81
C ASP A 312 1.13 -26.52 -3.92
N ASP A 313 2.34 -26.70 -4.45
CA ASP A 313 3.03 -28.00 -4.58
C ASP A 313 3.74 -28.48 -3.29
N GLN A 314 3.74 -27.68 -2.20
CA GLN A 314 4.37 -28.02 -0.90
C GLN A 314 3.39 -28.60 0.13
#